data_AF-A0A1Q9LEE4-F1
#
_entry.id   AF-A0A1Q9LEE4-F1
#
_cell.length_a   1.000
_cell.length_b   1.000
_cell.length_c   1.000
_cell.angle_alpha   90.00
_cell.angle_beta   90.00
_cell.angle_gamma   90.00
#
_symmetry.space_group_name_H-M   'P 1'
#
loop_
_entity.id
_entity.type
_entity.pdbx_description
1 polymer ?
#
loop_
_entity_poly.entity_id
_entity_poly.type
_entity_poly.pdbx_seq_one_letter_code
_entity_poly.pdbx_strand_id
1 'polypeptide(L)'
;MTGDEALRSAVLRRLVELDEAAGSADARTLLPLARTEITRLADGWRLLLAVHEPDGDGRCPACPAVSWSGRRRWPCPVWRLAQEHLVGDGGGARRLRRRRTRRVEPGVLRSPSGEVLAHLHPARRGG
;
A
#
# COMPACT_ATOMS: atom_id res chain seq x y z
N MET A 1 29.36 -5.60 3.11
CA MET A 1 27.95 -5.79 2.71
C MET A 1 27.93 -6.85 1.64
N THR A 2 27.20 -7.96 1.81
CA THR A 2 27.14 -9.04 0.79
C THR A 2 26.35 -8.54 -0.43
N GLY A 3 26.53 -9.19 -1.59
CA GLY A 3 25.81 -8.82 -2.83
C GLY A 3 24.29 -8.84 -2.65
N ASP A 4 23.76 -9.81 -1.89
CA ASP A 4 22.33 -9.93 -1.61
C ASP A 4 21.78 -8.76 -0.79
N GLU A 5 22.55 -8.24 0.18
CA GLU A 5 22.15 -7.10 0.98
C GLU A 5 22.13 -5.81 0.14
N ALA A 6 23.09 -5.66 -0.78
CA ALA A 6 23.12 -4.54 -1.72
C ALA A 6 21.89 -4.56 -2.65
N LEU A 7 21.55 -5.73 -3.21
CA LEU A 7 20.37 -5.92 -4.03
C LEU A 7 19.09 -5.58 -3.24
N ARG A 8 18.94 -6.14 -2.05
CA ARG A 8 17.79 -5.89 -1.16
C ARG A 8 17.64 -4.39 -0.87
N SER A 9 18.72 -3.74 -0.47
CA SER A 9 18.74 -2.31 -0.16
C SER A 9 18.37 -1.44 -1.38
N ALA A 10 18.86 -1.79 -2.57
CA ALA A 10 18.53 -1.07 -3.80
C ALA A 10 17.04 -1.19 -4.15
N VAL A 11 16.46 -2.39 -4.05
CA VAL A 11 15.02 -2.61 -4.29
C VAL A 11 14.17 -1.80 -3.31
N LEU A 12 14.47 -1.86 -2.01
CA LEU A 12 13.71 -1.14 -0.99
C LEU A 12 13.80 0.38 -1.17
N ARG A 13 14.99 0.91 -1.51
CA ARG A 13 15.16 2.33 -1.83
C ARG A 13 14.30 2.75 -3.02
N ARG A 14 14.28 1.95 -4.09
CA ARG A 14 13.47 2.25 -5.26
C ARG A 14 11.97 2.32 -4.94
N LEU A 15 11.47 1.46 -4.05
CA LEU A 15 10.08 1.50 -3.61
C LEU A 15 9.76 2.79 -2.84
N VAL A 16 10.68 3.27 -2.00
CA VAL A 16 10.54 4.56 -1.31
C VAL A 16 10.48 5.72 -2.32
N GLU A 17 11.37 5.74 -3.31
CA GLU A 17 11.37 6.79 -4.35
C GLU A 17 10.05 6.85 -5.12
N LEU A 18 9.45 5.70 -5.41
CA LEU A 18 8.15 5.62 -6.10
C LEU A 18 7.00 6.16 -5.23
N ASP A 19 7.02 5.89 -3.92
CA ASP A 19 6.04 6.41 -2.98
C ASP A 19 6.14 7.94 -2.86
N GLU A 20 7.36 8.46 -2.72
CA GLU A 20 7.64 9.91 -2.68
C GLU A 20 7.18 10.61 -3.97
N ALA A 21 7.48 10.03 -5.13
CA ALA A 21 7.04 10.56 -6.42
C ALA A 21 5.50 10.59 -6.53
N ALA A 22 4.82 9.53 -6.07
CA ALA A 22 3.36 9.47 -6.07
C ALA A 22 2.72 10.48 -5.08
N GLY A 23 3.42 10.82 -3.99
CA GLY A 23 2.95 11.73 -2.96
C GLY A 23 3.18 13.22 -3.24
N SER A 24 4.23 13.57 -3.99
CA SER A 24 4.74 14.94 -4.07
C SER A 24 4.89 15.52 -5.49
N ALA A 25 4.95 14.69 -6.53
CA ALA A 25 5.18 15.17 -7.90
C ALA A 25 3.96 15.88 -8.49
N ASP A 26 4.20 16.91 -9.30
CA ASP A 26 3.16 17.55 -10.08
C ASP A 26 2.64 16.63 -11.20
N ALA A 27 1.41 16.87 -11.69
CA ALA A 27 0.76 15.99 -12.64
C ALA A 27 1.50 15.85 -13.98
N ARG A 28 2.23 16.88 -14.45
CA ARG A 28 2.95 16.82 -15.73
C ARG A 28 4.17 15.92 -15.63
N THR A 29 4.85 15.94 -14.49
CA THR A 29 5.96 15.03 -14.18
C THR A 29 5.46 13.62 -13.89
N LEU A 30 4.36 13.50 -13.14
CA LEU A 30 3.86 12.22 -12.65
C LEU A 30 3.25 11.36 -13.76
N LEU A 31 2.55 11.92 -14.75
CA LEU A 31 1.87 11.12 -15.78
C LEU A 31 2.79 10.19 -16.60
N PRO A 32 3.88 10.68 -17.24
CA PRO A 32 4.78 9.81 -18.00
C PRO A 32 5.53 8.82 -17.10
N LEU A 33 5.90 9.26 -15.89
CA LEU A 33 6.51 8.40 -14.88
C LEU A 33 5.56 7.26 -14.47
N ALA A 34 4.33 7.60 -14.08
CA ALA A 34 3.32 6.64 -13.66
C ALA A 34 3.01 5.62 -14.75
N ARG A 35 2.90 6.04 -16.03
CA ARG A 35 2.67 5.09 -17.13
C ARG A 35 3.79 4.06 -17.24
N THR A 36 5.04 4.53 -17.17
CA THR A 36 6.22 3.67 -17.23
C THR A 36 6.28 2.71 -16.03
N GLU A 37 6.09 3.24 -14.83
CA GLU A 37 6.25 2.46 -13.60
C GLU A 37 5.07 1.50 -13.36
N ILE A 38 3.82 1.88 -13.71
CA ILE A 38 2.68 0.97 -13.68
C ILE A 38 2.92 -0.22 -14.62
N THR A 39 3.44 0.04 -15.83
CA THR A 39 3.75 -1.03 -16.79
C THR A 39 4.81 -1.97 -16.23
N ARG A 40 5.92 -1.42 -15.73
CA ARG A 40 7.01 -2.19 -15.13
C ARG A 40 6.56 -3.02 -13.92
N LEU A 41 5.76 -2.43 -13.03
CA LEU A 41 5.24 -3.14 -11.86
C LEU A 41 4.25 -4.24 -12.26
N ALA A 42 3.38 -3.98 -13.24
CA ALA A 42 2.48 -5.00 -13.78
C ALA A 42 3.25 -6.18 -14.40
N ASP A 43 4.33 -5.91 -15.15
CA ASP A 43 5.19 -6.95 -15.70
C ASP A 43 5.90 -7.75 -14.61
N GLY A 44 6.43 -7.07 -13.58
CA GLY A 44 7.01 -7.72 -12.41
C GLY A 44 6.03 -8.65 -11.70
N TRP A 45 4.78 -8.21 -11.52
CA TRP A 45 3.72 -9.06 -10.96
C TRP A 45 3.39 -10.26 -11.84
N ARG A 46 3.28 -10.09 -13.17
CA ARG A 46 3.04 -11.21 -14.10
C ARG A 46 4.13 -12.27 -13.99
N LEU A 47 5.39 -11.85 -13.99
CA LEU A 47 6.54 -12.76 -13.87
C LEU A 47 6.53 -13.48 -12.51
N LEU A 48 6.30 -12.74 -11.42
CA LEU A 48 6.23 -13.32 -10.08
C LEU A 48 5.09 -14.35 -9.97
N LEU A 49 3.90 -14.01 -10.47
CA LEU A 49 2.73 -14.87 -10.38
C LEU A 49 2.88 -16.13 -11.23
N ALA A 50 3.49 -16.03 -12.41
CA ALA A 50 3.79 -17.17 -13.28
C ALA A 50 4.69 -18.21 -12.59
N VAL A 51 5.69 -17.78 -11.81
CA VAL A 51 6.54 -18.68 -11.00
C VAL A 51 5.75 -19.37 -9.89
N HIS A 52 4.65 -18.76 -9.45
CA HIS A 52 3.86 -19.23 -8.32
C HIS A 52 2.60 -20.00 -8.70
N GLU A 53 2.36 -20.33 -9.98
CA GLU A 53 1.21 -21.14 -10.43
C GLU A 53 1.05 -22.48 -9.66
N PRO A 54 -0.17 -23.00 -9.52
CA PRO A 54 -0.38 -24.30 -8.91
C PRO A 54 0.07 -25.41 -9.87
N ASP A 55 0.65 -26.46 -9.32
CA ASP A 55 0.89 -27.73 -10.00
C ASP A 55 -0.41 -28.55 -10.15
N GLY A 56 -0.30 -29.73 -10.76
CA GLY A 56 -1.44 -30.64 -10.96
C GLY A 56 -2.11 -31.12 -9.66
N ASP A 57 -1.45 -30.96 -8.51
CA ASP A 57 -1.98 -31.31 -7.19
C ASP A 57 -2.57 -30.09 -6.45
N GLY A 58 -2.69 -28.94 -7.12
CA GLY A 58 -3.18 -27.71 -6.50
C GLY A 58 -2.19 -27.11 -5.50
N ARG A 59 -0.88 -27.33 -5.70
CA ARG A 59 0.19 -26.83 -4.83
C ARG A 59 1.10 -25.85 -5.56
N CYS A 60 1.60 -24.83 -4.88
CA CYS A 60 2.61 -23.92 -5.43
C CYS A 60 4.02 -24.51 -5.21
N PRO A 61 4.76 -24.91 -6.27
CA PRO A 61 6.06 -25.58 -6.13
C PRO A 61 7.18 -24.62 -5.70
N ALA A 62 7.08 -23.33 -6.07
CA ALA A 62 8.05 -22.29 -5.73
C ALA A 62 8.05 -21.87 -4.26
N CYS A 63 6.98 -22.15 -3.51
CA CYS A 63 6.93 -21.84 -2.09
C CYS A 63 7.77 -22.86 -1.29
N PRO A 64 8.61 -22.41 -0.34
CA PRO A 64 9.42 -23.31 0.45
C PRO A 64 8.54 -24.19 1.36
N ALA A 65 8.90 -25.46 1.48
CA ALA A 65 8.23 -26.45 2.32
C ALA A 65 8.68 -26.31 3.79
N VAL A 66 8.52 -25.13 4.39
CA VAL A 66 8.81 -24.96 5.83
C VAL A 66 7.59 -25.43 6.62
N SER A 67 7.75 -26.59 7.24
CA SER A 67 6.87 -27.42 8.07
C SER A 67 5.47 -26.91 8.54
N TRP A 68 4.54 -27.86 8.42
CA TRP A 68 3.32 -28.16 9.19
C TRP A 68 1.94 -27.56 8.86
N SER A 69 1.77 -26.49 8.09
CA SER A 69 0.43 -26.21 7.50
C SER A 69 0.43 -25.19 6.37
N GLY A 70 0.43 -25.66 5.12
CA GLY A 70 -0.32 -24.96 4.07
C GLY A 70 0.37 -23.86 3.25
N ARG A 71 1.69 -23.59 3.36
CA ARG A 71 2.35 -22.59 2.49
C ARG A 71 2.45 -22.99 1.01
N ARG A 72 2.36 -24.30 0.71
CA ARG A 72 2.21 -24.81 -0.65
C ARG A 72 0.76 -24.88 -1.11
N ARG A 73 -0.22 -24.76 -0.21
CA ARG A 73 -1.62 -24.86 -0.61
C ARG A 73 -1.98 -23.64 -1.46
N TRP A 74 -2.58 -23.89 -2.61
CA TRP A 74 -3.14 -22.85 -3.44
C TRP A 74 -4.43 -22.27 -2.84
N PRO A 75 -4.67 -20.95 -2.91
CA PRO A 75 -3.73 -19.90 -3.36
C PRO A 75 -2.63 -19.65 -2.32
N CYS A 76 -1.38 -19.60 -2.79
CA CYS A 76 -0.22 -19.40 -1.92
C CYS A 76 -0.16 -17.94 -1.41
N PRO A 77 0.71 -17.61 -0.43
CA PRO A 77 0.82 -16.25 0.10
C PRO A 77 1.05 -15.16 -0.95
N VAL A 78 1.81 -15.45 -2.01
CA VAL A 78 2.09 -14.48 -3.09
C VAL A 78 0.84 -14.13 -3.88
N TRP A 79 0.02 -15.13 -4.24
CA TRP A 79 -1.25 -14.90 -4.92
C TRP A 79 -2.27 -14.18 -4.05
N ARG A 80 -2.27 -14.44 -2.73
CA ARG A 80 -3.11 -13.67 -1.78
C ARG A 80 -2.68 -12.20 -1.69
N LEU A 81 -1.37 -11.93 -1.66
CA LEU A 81 -0.85 -10.55 -1.71
C LEU A 81 -1.21 -9.85 -3.03
N ALA A 82 -1.12 -10.55 -4.16
CA ALA A 82 -1.55 -10.00 -5.44
C ALA A 82 -3.05 -9.68 -5.44
N GLN A 83 -3.88 -10.57 -4.91
CA GLN A 83 -5.32 -10.30 -4.75
C GLN A 83 -5.54 -9.06 -3.88
N GLU A 84 -4.85 -8.91 -2.76
CA GLU A 84 -4.99 -7.75 -1.87
C GLU A 84 -4.56 -6.43 -2.53
N HIS A 85 -3.43 -6.43 -3.25
CA HIS A 85 -2.82 -5.20 -3.76
C HIS A 85 -3.19 -4.82 -5.20
N LEU A 86 -3.57 -5.79 -6.04
CA LEU A 86 -3.97 -5.55 -7.44
C LEU A 86 -5.49 -5.50 -7.61
N VAL A 87 -6.24 -6.28 -6.81
CA VAL A 87 -7.70 -6.40 -6.92
C VAL A 87 -8.40 -5.76 -5.73
N GLY A 88 -7.84 -5.93 -4.53
CA GLY A 88 -8.34 -5.32 -3.31
C GLY A 88 -8.41 -3.81 -3.49
N ASP A 89 -9.55 -3.25 -3.11
CA ASP A 89 -9.91 -1.85 -3.29
C ASP A 89 -8.68 -0.95 -3.05
N GLY A 90 -8.22 -0.25 -4.08
CA GLY A 90 -7.26 0.87 -4.01
C GLY A 90 -7.71 2.02 -3.07
N GLY A 91 -8.72 1.76 -2.24
CA GLY A 91 -9.23 2.57 -1.16
C GLY A 91 -8.29 2.73 0.05
N GLY A 92 -7.06 2.21 0.03
CA GLY A 92 -6.00 2.68 0.95
C GLY A 92 -5.74 4.18 0.78
N ALA A 93 -5.58 4.64 -0.47
CA ALA A 93 -5.44 6.06 -0.79
C ALA A 93 -6.72 6.86 -0.45
N ARG A 94 -7.92 6.30 -0.67
CA ARG A 94 -9.19 6.93 -0.24
C ARG A 94 -9.33 7.00 1.29
N ARG A 95 -8.89 5.98 2.04
CA ARG A 95 -8.90 5.97 3.53
C ARG A 95 -7.92 6.98 4.11
N LEU A 96 -6.72 7.09 3.56
CA LEU A 96 -5.74 8.10 3.97
C LEU A 96 -6.23 9.53 3.67
N ARG A 97 -6.84 9.75 2.50
CA ARG A 97 -7.53 11.02 2.18
C ARG A 97 -8.68 11.30 3.15
N ARG A 98 -9.54 10.32 3.45
CA ARG A 98 -10.67 10.47 4.38
C ARG A 98 -10.25 10.69 5.84
N ARG A 99 -9.08 10.18 6.25
CA ARG A 99 -8.46 10.52 7.54
C ARG A 99 -7.93 11.95 7.57
N ARG A 100 -7.31 12.42 6.49
CA ARG A 100 -6.86 13.82 6.35
C ARG A 100 -8.02 14.81 6.21
N THR A 101 -9.15 14.40 5.66
CA THR A 101 -10.35 15.24 5.51
C THR A 101 -11.43 14.95 6.56
N ARG A 102 -11.11 14.30 7.68
CA ARG A 102 -11.94 14.48 8.88
C ARG A 102 -11.85 15.96 9.20
N ARG A 103 -12.86 16.71 8.74
CA ARG A 103 -13.09 18.11 9.08
C ARG A 103 -12.80 18.25 10.57
N VAL A 104 -11.81 19.08 10.88
CA VAL A 104 -11.80 19.78 12.16
C VAL A 104 -13.03 20.65 12.10
N GLU A 105 -14.13 20.19 12.68
CA GLU A 105 -15.29 21.04 12.92
C GLU A 105 -14.80 22.18 13.82
N PRO A 106 -14.76 23.43 13.34
CA PRO A 106 -14.26 24.54 14.12
C PRO A 106 -15.07 24.64 15.41
N GLY A 107 -14.39 24.61 16.55
CA GLY A 107 -15.03 24.78 17.86
C GLY A 107 -15.48 23.49 18.55
N VAL A 108 -14.97 22.31 18.19
CA VAL A 108 -15.15 21.11 19.02
C VAL A 108 -13.80 20.54 19.44
N LEU A 109 -13.45 20.67 20.72
CA LEU A 109 -12.29 19.99 21.30
C LEU A 109 -12.70 18.55 21.66
N ARG A 110 -11.91 17.58 21.20
CA ARG A 110 -12.11 16.15 21.50
C ARG A 110 -10.89 15.55 22.17
N SER A 111 -11.12 14.55 23.02
CA SER A 111 -10.09 13.72 23.67
C SER A 111 -9.41 12.77 22.66
N PRO A 112 -8.19 12.28 22.93
CA PRO A 112 -7.56 11.19 22.18
C PRO A 112 -8.44 9.93 22.02
N SER A 113 -9.33 9.68 22.99
CA SER A 113 -10.31 8.57 22.95
C SER A 113 -11.54 8.85 22.07
N GLY A 114 -11.66 10.06 21.51
CA GLY A 114 -12.75 10.47 20.60
C GLY A 114 -13.95 11.17 21.25
N GLU A 115 -13.96 11.25 22.58
CA GLU A 115 -14.99 11.93 23.37
C GLU A 115 -14.97 13.46 23.15
N VAL A 116 -16.14 14.11 23.16
CA VAL A 116 -16.23 15.57 23.06
C VAL A 116 -15.95 16.19 24.43
N LEU A 117 -14.90 17.01 24.51
CA LEU A 117 -14.50 17.69 25.74
C LEU A 117 -15.12 19.07 25.86
N ALA A 118 -15.27 19.81 24.76
CA ALA A 118 -15.86 21.14 24.79
C ALA A 118 -16.38 21.59 23.41
N HIS A 119 -17.46 22.36 23.43
CA HIS A 119 -17.90 23.18 22.32
C HIS A 119 -17.45 24.63 22.56
N LEU A 120 -16.55 25.13 21.71
CA LEU A 120 -16.05 26.50 21.77
C LEU A 120 -16.90 27.38 20.85
N HIS A 121 -17.61 28.32 21.45
CA HIS A 121 -18.33 29.35 20.71
C HIS A 121 -17.43 30.55 20.45
N PRO A 122 -17.45 31.14 19.24
CA PRO A 122 -16.67 32.34 18.96
C PRO A 122 -17.15 33.50 19.84
N ALA A 123 -16.20 34.28 20.35
CA ALA A 123 -16.49 35.47 21.15
C ALA A 123 -17.31 36.46 20.31
N ARG A 124 -18.45 36.91 20.87
CA ARG A 124 -19.27 37.94 20.24
C ARG A 124 -18.43 39.21 20.09
N ARG A 125 -18.20 39.66 18.86
CA ARG A 125 -17.66 41.00 18.62
C ARG A 125 -18.71 41.99 19.11
N GLY A 126 -18.44 42.64 20.24
CA GLY A 126 -19.26 43.72 20.76
C GLY A 126 -19.23 44.92 19.82
N GLY A 127 -20.40 45.51 19.60
CA GLY A 127 -20.56 46.87 19.07
C GLY A 127 -20.79 47.84 20.22
#